data_AF-A0A926KDH9-F1
#
_entry.id   AF-A0A926KDH9-F1
#
_cell.length_a   1.000
_cell.length_b   1.000
_cell.length_c   1.000
_cell.angle_alpha   90.00
_cell.angle_beta   90.00
_cell.angle_gamma   90.00
#
_symmetry.space_group_name_H-M   'P 1'
#
loop_
_entity.id
_entity.type
_entity.pdbx_description
1 polymer ?
#
loop_
_entity_poly.entity_id
_entity_poly.type
_entity_poly.pdbx_seq_one_letter_code
_entity_poly.pdbx_strand_id
1 'polypeptide(L)' 'MSKPEPKVSAARNGASGRRTVSRANQIAAAKVFVTASKATGDPVPERIKALADSATKRSA' A
#
# COMPACT_ATOMS: atom_id res chain seq x y z
N MET A 1 45.91 -25.42 -13.70
CA MET A 1 45.10 -24.20 -13.86
C MET A 1 43.67 -24.54 -13.44
N SER A 2 43.26 -24.18 -12.23
CA SER A 2 41.89 -24.42 -11.74
C SER A 2 41.17 -23.09 -11.62
N LYS A 3 40.11 -22.90 -12.40
CA LYS A 3 39.12 -21.84 -12.18
C LYS A 3 37.76 -22.49 -11.98
N PRO A 4 37.30 -22.71 -10.75
CA PRO A 4 35.93 -22.41 -10.41
C PRO A 4 35.88 -20.88 -10.22
N GLU A 5 34.86 -20.16 -10.67
CA GLU A 5 33.57 -20.11 -10.01
C GLU A 5 32.53 -19.61 -11.02
N PRO A 6 31.40 -20.30 -11.19
CA PRO A 6 30.24 -19.67 -11.79
C PRO A 6 29.79 -18.59 -10.81
N LYS A 7 29.80 -17.32 -11.24
CA LYS A 7 29.16 -16.22 -10.51
C LYS A 7 27.66 -16.47 -10.48
N VAL A 8 27.22 -17.32 -9.56
CA VAL A 8 25.82 -17.55 -9.25
C VAL A 8 25.29 -16.27 -8.63
N SER A 9 24.43 -15.62 -9.40
CA SER A 9 23.20 -14.99 -8.96
C SER A 9 23.21 -14.39 -7.55
N ALA A 10 23.48 -13.09 -7.49
CA ALA A 10 22.72 -12.24 -6.61
C ALA A 10 22.37 -10.99 -7.40
N ALA A 11 21.32 -11.11 -8.25
CA ALA A 11 20.46 -9.96 -8.45
C ALA A 11 19.96 -9.58 -7.05
N ARG A 12 20.71 -8.71 -6.38
CA ARG A 12 20.19 -7.91 -5.27
C ARG A 12 19.16 -7.01 -5.92
N ASN A 13 17.99 -7.59 -6.17
CA ASN A 13 16.71 -6.92 -6.10
C ASN A 13 16.61 -6.40 -4.68
N GLY A 14 17.41 -5.37 -4.38
CA GLY A 14 17.13 -4.36 -3.37
C GLY A 14 15.97 -3.50 -3.85
N ALA A 15 14.93 -4.12 -4.43
CA ALA A 15 13.58 -3.62 -4.35
C ALA A 15 13.28 -3.65 -2.86
N SER A 16 13.67 -2.55 -2.21
CA SER A 16 13.18 -2.08 -0.93
C SER A 16 11.88 -2.81 -0.62
N GLY A 17 11.89 -3.67 0.39
CA GLY A 17 10.69 -4.29 0.96
C GLY A 17 9.71 -3.27 1.55
N ARG A 18 9.78 -2.01 1.13
CA ARG A 18 8.72 -1.03 1.23
C ARG A 18 7.66 -1.48 0.23
N ARG A 19 6.81 -2.41 0.66
CA ARG A 19 5.52 -2.71 0.02
C ARG A 19 4.96 -1.37 -0.44
N THR A 20 5.04 -1.08 -1.74
CA THR A 20 4.30 0.00 -2.35
C THR A 20 2.86 -0.45 -2.26
N VAL A 21 2.25 -0.29 -1.07
CA VAL A 21 0.85 -0.59 -0.84
C VAL A 21 0.14 0.27 -1.85
N SER A 22 -0.35 -0.36 -2.92
CA SER A 22 -0.94 0.35 -4.06
C SER A 22 -1.94 1.35 -3.50
N ARG A 23 -1.97 2.56 -4.05
CA ARG A 23 -2.89 3.59 -3.57
C ARG A 23 -4.34 3.10 -3.54
N ALA A 24 -4.69 2.16 -4.43
CA ALA A 24 -5.95 1.44 -4.41
C ALA A 24 -6.19 0.65 -3.11
N ASN A 25 -5.20 -0.07 -2.60
CA ASN A 25 -5.30 -0.82 -1.34
C ASN A 25 -5.45 0.11 -0.13
N GLN A 26 -4.77 1.27 -0.15
CA GLN A 26 -4.93 2.27 0.91
C GLN A 26 -6.35 2.86 0.92
N ILE A 27 -6.91 3.15 -0.26
CA ILE A 27 -8.29 3.62 -0.42
C ILE A 27 -9.29 2.55 0.05
N ALA A 28 -9.07 1.27 -0.32
CA ALA A 28 -9.93 0.18 0.09
C ALA A 28 -9.93 0.02 1.63
N ALA A 29 -8.75 0.05 2.26
CA ALA A 29 -8.63 0.01 3.71
C ALA A 29 -9.31 1.20 4.39
N ALA A 30 -9.16 2.41 3.84
CA ALA A 30 -9.81 3.61 4.36
C ALA A 30 -11.35 3.50 4.34
N LYS A 31 -11.93 2.95 3.26
CA LYS A 31 -13.38 2.72 3.17
C LYS A 31 -13.88 1.72 4.21
N VAL A 32 -13.16 0.60 4.39
CA VAL A 32 -13.49 -0.41 5.40
C VAL A 32 -13.42 0.21 6.80
N PHE A 33 -12.36 0.97 7.08
CA PHE A 33 -12.21 1.66 8.36
C PHE A 33 -13.37 2.64 8.63
N VAL A 34 -13.71 3.50 7.67
CA VAL A 34 -14.85 4.44 7.80
C VAL A 34 -16.15 3.70 8.10
N THR A 35 -16.37 2.57 7.42
CA THR A 35 -17.59 1.76 7.60
C THR A 35 -17.63 1.11 8.99
N ALA A 36 -16.50 0.56 9.44
CA ALA A 36 -16.37 -0.03 10.77
C ALA A 36 -16.55 1.02 11.87
N SER A 37 -15.89 2.17 11.77
CA SER A 37 -16.02 3.26 12.75
C SER A 37 -17.43 3.83 12.81
N LYS A 38 -18.16 3.90 11.69
CA LYS A 38 -19.58 4.27 11.69
C LYS A 38 -20.45 3.27 12.46
N ALA A 39 -20.10 1.98 12.41
CA ALA A 39 -20.82 0.93 13.13
C ALA A 39 -20.53 0.94 14.65
N THR A 40 -19.30 1.28 15.05
CA THR A 40 -18.92 1.41 16.47
C THR A 40 -19.20 2.78 17.07
N GLY A 41 -19.50 3.79 16.25
CA GLY A 41 -19.66 5.19 16.70
C GLY A 41 -18.33 5.90 16.92
N ASP A 42 -17.22 5.32 16.47
CA ASP A 42 -15.89 5.90 16.62
C ASP A 42 -15.67 7.09 15.67
N PRO A 43 -14.98 8.15 16.14
CA PRO A 43 -14.63 9.27 15.28
C PRO A 43 -13.61 8.85 14.22
N VAL A 44 -13.98 9.03 12.95
CA VAL A 44 -13.06 8.81 11.83
C VAL A 44 -12.19 10.06 11.61
N PRO A 45 -10.85 9.92 11.58
CA PRO A 45 -9.96 11.04 11.27
C PRO A 45 -10.23 11.63 9.87
N GLU A 46 -10.21 12.97 9.77
CA GLU A 46 -10.38 13.73 8.52
C GLU A 46 -9.52 13.19 7.36
N ARG A 47 -8.25 12.85 7.65
CA ARG A 47 -7.32 12.30 6.65
C ARG A 47 -7.81 10.98 6.03
N ILE A 48 -8.47 10.13 6.82
CA ILE A 48 -9.01 8.84 6.36
C ILE A 48 -10.29 9.04 5.56
N LYS A 49 -11.16 9.99 5.97
CA LYS A 49 -12.32 10.41 5.18
C LYS A 49 -11.88 10.92 3.80
N ALA A 50 -10.96 11.90 3.77
CA ALA A 50 -10.41 12.45 2.54
C ALA A 50 -9.74 11.37 1.66
N LEU A 51 -9.07 10.39 2.26
CA LEU A 51 -8.47 9.27 1.53
C LEU A 51 -9.54 8.35 0.91
N ALA A 52 -10.59 8.00 1.66
CA ALA A 52 -11.72 7.23 1.15
C ALA A 52 -12.46 7.96 0.02
N ASP A 53 -12.61 9.28 0.13
CA ASP A 53 -13.28 10.16 -0.85
C ASP A 53 -12.41 10.44 -2.08
N SER A 54 -11.08 10.40 -1.94
CA SER A 54 -10.14 10.63 -3.06
C SER A 54 -10.22 9.58 -4.17
N ALA A 55 -10.97 8.49 -3.97
CA ALA A 55 -11.35 7.53 -5.01
C ALA A 55 -12.26 8.15 -6.09
N THR A 56 -13.02 9.18 -5.74
CA THR A 56 -14.10 9.73 -6.56
C THR A 56 -13.65 10.94 -7.41
N LYS A 57 -12.50 11.55 -7.09
CA LYS A 57 -12.00 12.77 -7.76
C LYS A 57 -10.87 12.52 -8.78
N ARG A 58 -10.75 11.32 -9.35
CA ARG A 58 -9.79 11.01 -10.42
C ARG A 58 -10.50 10.66 -11.74
N SER A 59 -11.49 11.47 -12.07
CA SER A 59 -12.19 11.46 -13.35
C SER A 59 -12.91 12.81 -13.48
N ALA A 60 -12.12 13.85 -13.70
CA ALA A 60 -12.52 15.14 -14.26
C ALA A 60 -11.32 15.67 -15.04
#